data_AF-H3GH88-F1
#
_entry.id   AF-H3GH88-F1
#
_cell.length_a   1.000
_cell.length_b   1.000
_cell.length_c   1.000
_cell.angle_alpha   90.00
_cell.angle_beta   90.00
_cell.angle_gamma   90.00
#
_symmetry.space_group_name_H-M   'P 1'
#
loop_
_entity.id
_entity.type
_entity.pdbx_description
1 polymer ?
#
loop_
_entity_poly.entity_id
_entity_poly.type
_entity_poly.pdbx_seq_one_letter_code
_entity_poly.pdbx_strand_id
1 'polypeptide(L)'
;MSQVLQHSRVFTFVKGESKGNGSMKPLLGGKGANLCQMARNGVNVPPGLTITTEVCQEFYAVGGRLPDGLMDEVRQGVHLMEKTLGVTFADATNPLLVSVRSGAAVSMPGMMDTVLNLGLNDEIVQGVAKRGGDRFAYDCYRRLLQMFGDVVLEIPHDDFEAELSAMKKARHVTFDVELTASDLKELVQKYKEVYEKHGQSFPLDPWEQMRMGIEAVFHSWNIPRAVKYREINKITGLKGTAVNVQAMVYGNINDKSCTGVLFTRNPANGDNKLYGEFLLNAQGEDVVAGTRTPQPISELAQKMPTVYKQLDETVHTLETHFKDVQDTEFTVQDGVLFMLQTRNGKRTGPAALKIAVDMWREKLITEEEAMMLVEPRHLDQLLHPSFANEKAYQKDVLCRGLPASPGAAMGKIVFTAADAEAWFARGENVMLDPPGGHMIEVPRGALQAGKLAEVAEFFSFGTNDLTQMTFGISRDDAQAKFLSYYVKHGVLEKDPFETLDQEGVGELVRLAVERGRATRPKIELGICGEHGGDPRSIEFFEKVGLKYVSCSPMRVMIARLAAAQAALKLKKSSPVPGA
;
A
#
# COMPACT_ATOMS: atom_id res chain seq x y z
N MET A 1 32.09 -9.51 -8.24
CA MET A 1 31.71 -10.93 -8.07
C MET A 1 30.19 -10.98 -8.05
N SER A 2 29.58 -11.50 -9.11
CA SER A 2 28.11 -11.68 -9.21
C SER A 2 27.66 -12.65 -8.11
N GLN A 3 26.76 -12.21 -7.23
CA GLN A 3 26.03 -13.13 -6.36
C GLN A 3 25.13 -13.97 -7.26
N VAL A 4 25.36 -15.28 -7.30
CA VAL A 4 24.46 -16.22 -7.98
C VAL A 4 23.08 -16.09 -7.34
N LEU A 5 22.11 -15.61 -8.10
CA LEU A 5 20.72 -15.52 -7.65
C LEU A 5 20.22 -16.93 -7.32
N GLN A 6 19.65 -17.12 -6.13
CA GLN A 6 19.13 -18.42 -5.68
C GLN A 6 17.86 -18.86 -6.44
N HIS A 7 17.25 -17.96 -7.22
CA HIS A 7 15.95 -18.15 -7.88
C HIS A 7 15.95 -17.55 -9.29
N SER A 8 14.96 -17.93 -10.13
CA SER A 8 14.71 -17.35 -11.45
C SER A 8 14.54 -15.82 -11.37
N ARG A 9 15.05 -15.06 -12.36
CA ARG A 9 14.87 -13.58 -12.41
C ARG A 9 13.49 -13.17 -12.91
N VAL A 10 12.87 -14.05 -13.70
CA VAL A 10 11.57 -13.82 -14.34
C VAL A 10 10.56 -14.91 -13.92
N PHE A 11 9.38 -14.48 -13.50
CA PHE A 11 8.26 -15.33 -13.09
C PHE A 11 7.05 -15.08 -13.96
N THR A 12 6.62 -16.08 -14.73
CA THR A 12 5.46 -15.97 -15.62
C THR A 12 4.15 -16.32 -14.92
N PHE A 13 3.05 -15.76 -15.41
CA PHE A 13 1.70 -16.07 -14.99
C PHE A 13 0.72 -16.04 -16.17
N VAL A 14 -0.14 -17.04 -16.24
CA VAL A 14 -1.25 -17.19 -17.19
C VAL A 14 -2.45 -17.77 -16.45
N LYS A 15 -3.67 -17.64 -16.98
CA LYS A 15 -4.86 -18.18 -16.31
C LYS A 15 -4.69 -19.69 -16.00
N GLY A 16 -4.72 -20.06 -14.72
CA GLY A 16 -4.57 -21.42 -14.24
C GLY A 16 -3.13 -21.86 -13.93
N GLU A 17 -2.10 -21.11 -14.34
CA GLU A 17 -0.69 -21.50 -14.19
C GLU A 17 0.19 -20.28 -13.82
N SER A 18 1.01 -20.42 -12.78
CA SER A 18 2.00 -19.39 -12.43
C SER A 18 3.24 -19.99 -11.77
N LYS A 19 4.41 -19.46 -12.13
CA LYS A 19 5.70 -19.76 -11.48
C LYS A 19 5.84 -19.13 -10.09
N GLY A 20 5.04 -18.11 -9.78
CA GLY A 20 5.06 -17.39 -8.50
C GLY A 20 3.79 -17.64 -7.67
N ASN A 21 3.67 -17.01 -6.51
CA ASN A 21 2.46 -17.04 -5.69
C ASN A 21 2.37 -15.82 -4.73
N GLY A 22 1.24 -15.69 -4.03
CA GLY A 22 0.94 -14.55 -3.16
C GLY A 22 1.85 -14.37 -1.93
N SER A 23 2.63 -15.40 -1.55
CA SER A 23 3.59 -15.32 -0.43
C SER A 23 4.91 -14.65 -0.82
N MET A 24 5.22 -14.59 -2.12
CA MET A 24 6.51 -14.11 -2.64
C MET A 24 6.57 -12.58 -2.77
N LYS A 25 5.83 -11.83 -1.93
CA LYS A 25 5.79 -10.35 -1.96
C LYS A 25 7.17 -9.68 -1.85
N PRO A 26 8.11 -10.16 -1.02
CA PRO A 26 9.46 -9.57 -0.98
C PRO A 26 10.22 -9.68 -2.31
N LEU A 27 9.93 -10.71 -3.12
CA LEU A 27 10.62 -11.01 -4.37
C LEU A 27 9.89 -10.46 -5.61
N LEU A 28 8.57 -10.62 -5.68
CA LEU A 28 7.73 -10.26 -6.83
C LEU A 28 7.03 -8.90 -6.67
N GLY A 29 7.24 -8.25 -5.53
CA GLY A 29 6.40 -7.14 -5.12
C GLY A 29 4.97 -7.56 -4.78
N GLY A 30 4.21 -6.64 -4.20
CA GLY A 30 2.79 -6.88 -3.89
C GLY A 30 1.96 -7.15 -5.15
N LYS A 31 2.21 -6.39 -6.23
CA LYS A 31 1.47 -6.52 -7.49
C LYS A 31 1.76 -7.86 -8.19
N GLY A 32 3.03 -8.19 -8.39
CA GLY A 32 3.43 -9.43 -9.07
C GLY A 32 3.03 -10.68 -8.28
N ALA A 33 3.16 -10.66 -6.96
CA ALA A 33 2.71 -11.76 -6.11
C ALA A 33 1.18 -11.98 -6.22
N ASN A 34 0.39 -10.89 -6.23
CA ASN A 34 -1.06 -10.98 -6.34
C ASN A 34 -1.52 -11.38 -7.77
N LEU A 35 -0.84 -10.92 -8.82
CA LEU A 35 -1.08 -11.38 -10.21
C LEU A 35 -0.84 -12.90 -10.33
N CYS A 36 0.29 -13.38 -9.81
CA CYS A 36 0.58 -14.81 -9.75
C CYS A 36 -0.49 -15.58 -8.96
N GLN A 37 -0.96 -15.03 -7.84
CA GLN A 37 -1.98 -15.69 -7.03
C GLN A 37 -3.34 -15.74 -7.72
N MET A 38 -3.77 -14.65 -8.37
CA MET A 38 -5.00 -14.61 -9.16
C MET A 38 -4.94 -15.63 -10.31
N ALA A 39 -3.83 -15.68 -11.05
CA ALA A 39 -3.60 -16.68 -12.08
C ALA A 39 -3.79 -18.11 -11.56
N ARG A 40 -3.16 -18.46 -10.42
CA ARG A 40 -3.28 -19.78 -9.78
C ARG A 40 -4.70 -20.11 -9.33
N ASN A 41 -5.47 -19.11 -8.95
CA ASN A 41 -6.87 -19.27 -8.55
C ASN A 41 -7.82 -19.41 -9.76
N GLY A 42 -7.30 -19.45 -11.00
CA GLY A 42 -8.09 -19.56 -12.21
C GLY A 42 -8.81 -18.26 -12.62
N VAL A 43 -8.50 -17.15 -11.94
CA VAL A 43 -9.03 -15.82 -12.29
C VAL A 43 -8.49 -15.42 -13.66
N ASN A 44 -9.33 -14.83 -14.50
CA ASN A 44 -8.94 -14.39 -15.84
C ASN A 44 -8.05 -13.15 -15.74
N VAL A 45 -6.76 -13.34 -15.56
CA VAL A 45 -5.74 -12.29 -15.63
C VAL A 45 -5.10 -12.27 -17.01
N PRO A 46 -4.81 -11.09 -17.60
CA PRO A 46 -4.01 -11.04 -18.82
C PRO A 46 -2.64 -11.68 -18.56
N PRO A 47 -2.14 -12.53 -19.48
CA PRO A 47 -0.88 -13.23 -19.29
C PRO A 47 0.28 -12.25 -19.21
N GLY A 48 1.30 -12.61 -18.43
CA GLY A 48 2.39 -11.71 -18.13
C GLY A 48 3.58 -12.38 -17.46
N LEU A 49 4.54 -11.55 -17.08
CA LEU A 49 5.71 -11.90 -16.30
C LEU A 49 6.03 -10.82 -15.26
N THR A 50 6.71 -11.23 -14.19
CA THR A 50 7.27 -10.36 -13.17
C THR A 50 8.78 -10.55 -13.11
N ILE A 51 9.53 -9.46 -13.26
CA ILE A 51 10.96 -9.35 -13.00
C ILE A 51 11.16 -9.02 -11.52
N THR A 52 12.00 -9.77 -10.82
CA THR A 52 12.10 -9.70 -9.35
C THR A 52 12.71 -8.39 -8.82
N THR A 53 12.45 -8.09 -7.55
CA THR A 53 13.08 -6.98 -6.80
C THR A 53 14.60 -7.15 -6.66
N GLU A 54 15.12 -8.37 -6.76
CA GLU A 54 16.56 -8.66 -6.73
C GLU A 54 17.26 -8.17 -7.99
N VAL A 55 16.60 -8.24 -9.15
CA VAL A 55 17.13 -7.67 -10.40
C VAL A 55 17.24 -6.15 -10.29
N CYS A 56 16.31 -5.48 -9.60
CA CYS A 56 16.42 -4.05 -9.31
C CYS A 56 17.65 -3.74 -8.46
N GLN A 57 17.93 -4.56 -7.44
CA GLN A 57 19.13 -4.43 -6.63
C GLN A 57 20.40 -4.63 -7.47
N GLU A 58 20.43 -5.66 -8.33
CA GLU A 58 21.54 -5.96 -9.23
C GLU A 58 21.78 -4.82 -10.24
N PHE A 59 20.71 -4.27 -10.82
CA PHE A 59 20.73 -3.13 -11.73
C PHE A 59 21.51 -1.95 -11.14
N TYR A 60 21.23 -1.59 -9.89
CA TYR A 60 21.98 -0.54 -9.19
C TYR A 60 23.42 -0.97 -8.86
N ALA A 61 23.65 -2.25 -8.50
CA ALA A 61 24.98 -2.75 -8.19
C ALA A 61 25.94 -2.74 -9.39
N VAL A 62 25.44 -2.87 -10.61
CA VAL A 62 26.24 -2.84 -11.86
C VAL A 62 26.28 -1.47 -12.56
N GLY A 63 25.81 -0.42 -11.88
CA GLY A 63 25.89 0.96 -12.35
C GLY A 63 24.72 1.42 -13.23
N GLY A 64 23.51 0.91 -12.98
CA GLY A 64 22.29 1.34 -13.68
C GLY A 64 22.13 0.71 -15.07
N ARG A 65 22.55 -0.55 -15.24
CA ARG A 65 22.38 -1.31 -16.48
C ARG A 65 21.66 -2.63 -16.21
N LEU A 66 20.82 -3.06 -17.13
CA LEU A 66 20.17 -4.36 -17.00
C LEU A 66 21.21 -5.49 -16.95
N PRO A 67 21.07 -6.46 -16.02
CA PRO A 67 21.95 -7.61 -15.96
C PRO A 67 21.98 -8.42 -17.26
N ASP A 68 23.15 -8.95 -17.62
CA ASP A 68 23.32 -9.75 -18.83
C ASP A 68 22.36 -10.95 -18.86
N GLY A 69 21.78 -11.21 -20.04
CA GLY A 69 20.80 -12.28 -20.27
C GLY A 69 19.40 -12.03 -19.70
N LEU A 70 19.15 -10.92 -18.98
CA LEU A 70 17.79 -10.62 -18.48
C LEU A 70 16.78 -10.49 -19.62
N MET A 71 17.13 -9.79 -20.69
CA MET A 71 16.23 -9.60 -21.83
C MET A 71 15.90 -10.91 -22.56
N ASP A 72 16.78 -11.92 -22.49
CA ASP A 72 16.49 -13.25 -23.05
C ASP A 72 15.46 -14.00 -22.21
N GLU A 73 15.52 -13.89 -20.88
CA GLU A 73 14.46 -14.41 -20.00
C GLU A 73 13.14 -13.67 -20.19
N VAL A 74 13.18 -12.35 -20.39
CA VAL A 74 11.99 -11.55 -20.73
C VAL A 74 11.38 -12.03 -22.05
N ARG A 75 12.18 -12.25 -23.10
CA ARG A 75 11.73 -12.81 -24.38
C ARG A 75 11.04 -14.17 -24.21
N GLN A 76 11.60 -15.06 -23.40
CA GLN A 76 10.97 -16.36 -23.10
C GLN A 76 9.60 -16.19 -22.42
N GLY A 77 9.49 -15.23 -21.48
CA GLY A 77 8.22 -14.91 -20.84
C GLY A 77 7.20 -14.31 -21.81
N VAL A 78 7.62 -13.40 -22.70
CA VAL A 78 6.77 -12.84 -23.77
C VAL A 78 6.30 -13.94 -24.71
N HIS A 79 7.15 -14.88 -25.09
CA HIS A 79 6.77 -16.00 -25.95
C HIS A 79 5.65 -16.87 -25.37
N LEU A 80 5.61 -17.02 -24.04
CA LEU A 80 4.47 -17.67 -23.37
C LEU A 80 3.18 -16.86 -23.55
N MET A 81 3.24 -15.52 -23.48
CA MET A 81 2.08 -14.66 -23.72
C MET A 81 1.60 -14.80 -25.16
N GLU A 82 2.53 -14.78 -26.13
CA GLU A 82 2.26 -14.95 -27.56
C GLU A 82 1.53 -16.25 -27.84
N LYS A 83 2.07 -17.37 -27.33
CA LYS A 83 1.47 -18.70 -27.48
C LYS A 83 0.07 -18.77 -26.85
N THR A 84 -0.12 -18.12 -25.70
CA THR A 84 -1.41 -18.14 -24.97
C THR A 84 -2.48 -17.35 -25.70
N LEU A 85 -2.11 -16.23 -26.33
CA LEU A 85 -3.05 -15.29 -26.94
C LEU A 85 -3.16 -15.43 -28.46
N GLY A 86 -2.26 -16.15 -29.11
CA GLY A 86 -2.20 -16.27 -30.57
C GLY A 86 -1.83 -14.96 -31.28
N VAL A 87 -1.05 -14.10 -30.62
CA VAL A 87 -0.53 -12.81 -31.13
C VAL A 87 0.99 -12.77 -30.97
N THR A 88 1.68 -11.88 -31.68
CA THR A 88 3.15 -11.82 -31.67
C THR A 88 3.64 -10.41 -31.30
N PHE A 89 4.61 -10.31 -30.40
CA PHE A 89 5.23 -9.03 -30.07
C PHE A 89 6.11 -8.55 -31.22
N ALA A 90 6.07 -7.26 -31.51
CA ALA A 90 6.72 -6.66 -32.68
C ALA A 90 6.20 -7.10 -34.07
N ASP A 91 5.02 -7.72 -34.14
CA ASP A 91 4.39 -8.07 -35.42
C ASP A 91 3.41 -6.99 -35.91
N ALA A 92 3.54 -6.57 -37.16
CA ALA A 92 2.70 -5.51 -37.73
C ALA A 92 1.28 -5.96 -38.11
N THR A 93 1.00 -7.27 -38.18
CA THR A 93 -0.28 -7.80 -38.65
C THR A 93 -1.22 -8.14 -37.50
N ASN A 94 -0.71 -8.86 -36.49
CA ASN A 94 -1.44 -9.30 -35.32
C ASN A 94 -0.63 -9.03 -34.03
N PRO A 95 -0.46 -7.75 -33.66
CA PRO A 95 0.44 -7.35 -32.59
C PRO A 95 -0.02 -7.77 -31.20
N LEU A 96 0.94 -8.24 -30.41
CA LEU A 96 0.92 -8.18 -28.96
C LEU A 96 1.45 -6.81 -28.51
N LEU A 97 0.68 -6.12 -27.67
CA LEU A 97 1.12 -4.94 -26.95
C LEU A 97 1.15 -5.25 -25.46
N VAL A 98 2.05 -4.61 -24.72
CA VAL A 98 2.22 -4.87 -23.29
C VAL A 98 2.17 -3.58 -22.46
N SER A 99 1.90 -3.74 -21.18
CA SER A 99 2.15 -2.74 -20.16
C SER A 99 3.39 -3.12 -19.36
N VAL A 100 4.13 -2.12 -18.89
CA VAL A 100 5.27 -2.27 -17.98
C VAL A 100 4.93 -1.49 -16.71
N ARG A 101 4.71 -2.21 -15.61
CA ARG A 101 4.17 -1.67 -14.35
C ARG A 101 5.07 -2.00 -13.17
N SER A 102 5.44 -0.98 -12.42
CA SER A 102 6.16 -1.14 -11.15
C SER A 102 5.37 -1.91 -10.07
N GLY A 103 6.08 -2.52 -9.13
CA GLY A 103 5.48 -3.21 -7.98
C GLY A 103 6.49 -3.49 -6.88
N ALA A 104 6.52 -2.67 -5.84
CA ALA A 104 7.34 -2.92 -4.65
C ALA A 104 6.63 -3.88 -3.68
N ALA A 105 7.37 -4.45 -2.73
CA ALA A 105 6.83 -5.36 -1.70
C ALA A 105 5.77 -4.68 -0.81
N VAL A 106 5.95 -3.38 -0.58
CA VAL A 106 5.01 -2.50 0.12
C VAL A 106 4.35 -1.58 -0.90
N SER A 107 3.04 -1.35 -0.74
CA SER A 107 2.29 -0.47 -1.64
C SER A 107 2.78 0.96 -1.55
N MET A 108 3.16 1.55 -2.70
CA MET A 108 3.59 2.95 -2.84
C MET A 108 2.73 3.64 -3.92
N PRO A 109 1.47 4.00 -3.63
CA PRO A 109 0.52 4.52 -4.63
C PRO A 109 0.98 5.85 -5.22
N GLY A 110 0.94 5.97 -6.56
CA GLY A 110 1.28 7.21 -7.28
C GLY A 110 2.77 7.57 -7.25
N MET A 111 3.64 6.69 -6.73
CA MET A 111 5.07 7.00 -6.57
C MET A 111 5.94 6.47 -7.70
N MET A 112 5.46 5.47 -8.46
CA MET A 112 6.24 4.75 -9.45
C MET A 112 5.50 4.72 -10.77
N ASP A 113 6.26 4.81 -11.85
CA ASP A 113 5.72 5.01 -13.17
C ASP A 113 5.19 3.71 -13.79
N THR A 114 4.40 3.87 -14.84
CA THR A 114 3.81 2.80 -15.64
C THR A 114 3.81 3.24 -17.09
N VAL A 115 4.15 2.33 -18.00
CA VAL A 115 4.05 2.55 -19.45
C VAL A 115 3.02 1.58 -20.01
N LEU A 116 2.03 2.08 -20.73
CA LEU A 116 0.99 1.29 -21.39
C LEU A 116 1.22 1.27 -22.91
N ASN A 117 0.58 0.32 -23.61
CA ASN A 117 0.57 0.21 -25.07
C ASN A 117 1.97 -0.01 -25.69
N LEU A 118 2.95 -0.47 -24.92
CA LEU A 118 4.32 -0.66 -25.36
C LEU A 118 4.38 -1.70 -26.48
N GLY A 119 5.12 -1.35 -27.54
CA GLY A 119 5.27 -2.10 -28.78
C GLY A 119 4.62 -1.43 -30.00
N LEU A 120 3.94 -0.29 -29.83
CA LEU A 120 3.42 0.48 -30.96
C LEU A 120 4.52 1.24 -31.69
N ASN A 121 4.39 1.28 -33.01
CA ASN A 121 5.11 2.17 -33.92
C ASN A 121 4.22 2.44 -35.16
N ASP A 122 4.73 3.16 -36.15
CA ASP A 122 3.97 3.54 -37.35
C ASP A 122 3.44 2.37 -38.19
N GLU A 123 4.13 1.24 -38.16
CA GLU A 123 3.72 0.03 -38.88
C GLU A 123 2.71 -0.78 -38.05
N ILE A 124 3.02 -1.01 -36.77
CA ILE A 124 2.23 -1.84 -35.85
C ILE A 124 0.88 -1.21 -35.53
N VAL A 125 0.79 0.13 -35.48
CA VAL A 125 -0.50 0.82 -35.27
C VAL A 125 -1.52 0.47 -36.35
N GLN A 126 -1.10 0.13 -37.58
CA GLN A 126 -2.01 -0.33 -38.64
C GLN A 126 -2.62 -1.70 -38.31
N GLY A 127 -1.83 -2.62 -37.74
CA GLY A 127 -2.33 -3.92 -37.26
C GLY A 127 -3.34 -3.76 -36.13
N VAL A 128 -3.09 -2.81 -35.22
CA VAL A 128 -4.04 -2.46 -34.14
C VAL A 128 -5.31 -1.83 -34.70
N ALA A 129 -5.20 -0.97 -35.72
CA ALA A 129 -6.35 -0.35 -36.38
C ALA A 129 -7.26 -1.38 -37.05
N LYS A 130 -6.72 -2.46 -37.61
CA LYS A 130 -7.52 -3.58 -38.14
C LYS A 130 -8.36 -4.29 -37.08
N ARG A 131 -7.96 -4.27 -35.80
CA ARG A 131 -8.65 -4.95 -34.69
C ARG A 131 -9.72 -4.08 -34.03
N GLY A 132 -9.45 -2.79 -33.84
CA GLY A 132 -10.31 -1.89 -33.07
C GLY A 132 -10.72 -0.60 -33.78
N GLY A 133 -10.33 -0.43 -35.05
CA GLY A 133 -10.54 0.79 -35.83
C GLY A 133 -9.44 1.83 -35.61
N ASP A 134 -9.31 2.74 -36.58
CA ASP A 134 -8.27 3.77 -36.61
C ASP A 134 -8.27 4.66 -35.37
N ARG A 135 -9.45 5.13 -34.94
CA ARG A 135 -9.54 6.03 -33.78
C ARG A 135 -8.90 5.40 -32.55
N PHE A 136 -9.26 4.14 -32.24
CA PHE A 136 -8.73 3.40 -31.11
C PHE A 136 -7.21 3.22 -31.19
N ALA A 137 -6.70 2.81 -32.36
CA ALA A 137 -5.28 2.54 -32.55
C ALA A 137 -4.42 3.80 -32.37
N TYR A 138 -4.84 4.91 -32.97
CA TYR A 138 -4.12 6.18 -32.85
C TYR A 138 -4.30 6.86 -31.48
N ASP A 139 -5.41 6.60 -30.77
CA ASP A 139 -5.54 6.99 -29.37
C ASP A 139 -4.55 6.21 -28.47
N CYS A 140 -4.38 4.91 -28.71
CA CYS A 140 -3.36 4.13 -28.00
C CYS A 140 -1.95 4.60 -28.33
N TYR A 141 -1.69 4.97 -29.59
CA TYR A 141 -0.36 5.40 -30.03
C TYR A 141 0.03 6.77 -29.48
N ARG A 142 -0.87 7.77 -29.52
CA ARG A 142 -0.60 9.08 -28.89
C ARG A 142 -0.39 8.96 -27.38
N ARG A 143 -1.15 8.08 -26.71
CA ARG A 143 -0.92 7.77 -25.27
C ARG A 143 0.45 7.15 -25.02
N LEU A 144 0.88 6.17 -25.83
CA LEU A 144 2.24 5.63 -25.70
C LEU A 144 3.29 6.72 -25.88
N LEU A 145 3.17 7.57 -26.91
CA LEU A 145 4.13 8.65 -27.16
C LEU A 145 4.24 9.61 -25.97
N GLN A 146 3.12 10.04 -25.40
CA GLN A 146 3.11 10.90 -24.22
C GLN A 146 3.70 10.19 -22.99
N MET A 147 3.21 8.99 -22.67
CA MET A 147 3.67 8.25 -21.48
C MET A 147 5.14 7.85 -21.58
N PHE A 148 5.59 7.39 -22.75
CA PHE A 148 6.99 7.00 -22.96
C PHE A 148 7.91 8.23 -22.91
N GLY A 149 7.46 9.36 -23.47
CA GLY A 149 8.20 10.62 -23.45
C GLY A 149 8.40 11.11 -22.00
N ASP A 150 7.32 11.17 -21.24
CA ASP A 150 7.33 11.61 -19.84
C ASP A 150 8.09 10.64 -18.92
N VAL A 151 7.73 9.35 -18.95
CA VAL A 151 8.23 8.38 -17.97
C VAL A 151 9.64 7.88 -18.29
N VAL A 152 9.92 7.60 -19.56
CA VAL A 152 11.16 6.89 -19.95
C VAL A 152 12.24 7.86 -20.38
N LEU A 153 11.84 8.98 -20.98
CA LEU A 153 12.74 9.95 -21.58
C LEU A 153 12.78 11.30 -20.86
N GLU A 154 11.96 11.45 -19.80
CA GLU A 154 11.86 12.65 -18.96
C GLU A 154 11.49 13.93 -19.73
N ILE A 155 10.77 13.79 -20.85
CA ILE A 155 10.18 14.90 -21.60
C ILE A 155 8.97 15.43 -20.82
N PRO A 156 8.90 16.74 -20.49
CA PRO A 156 7.80 17.28 -19.69
C PRO A 156 6.40 16.95 -20.25
N HIS A 157 5.56 16.33 -19.42
CA HIS A 157 4.17 16.01 -19.74
C HIS A 157 3.37 17.21 -20.31
N ASP A 158 3.61 18.41 -19.76
CA ASP A 158 2.94 19.64 -20.16
C ASP A 158 3.12 19.98 -21.65
N ASP A 159 4.23 19.55 -22.28
CA ASP A 159 4.48 19.80 -23.70
C ASP A 159 3.55 18.96 -24.58
N PHE A 160 3.25 17.73 -24.18
CA PHE A 160 2.27 16.88 -24.87
C PHE A 160 0.83 17.40 -24.65
N GLU A 161 0.50 17.76 -23.40
CA GLU A 161 -0.81 18.32 -23.07
C GLU A 161 -1.08 19.66 -23.77
N ALA A 162 -0.05 20.48 -23.99
CA ALA A 162 -0.18 21.70 -24.78
C ALA A 162 -0.64 21.41 -26.22
N GLU A 163 -0.07 20.41 -26.89
CA GLU A 163 -0.43 20.03 -28.26
C GLU A 163 -1.85 19.44 -28.33
N LEU A 164 -2.22 18.56 -27.38
CA LEU A 164 -3.57 18.02 -27.27
C LEU A 164 -4.62 19.13 -27.00
N SER A 165 -4.32 20.04 -26.09
CA SER A 165 -5.20 21.16 -25.74
C SER A 165 -5.38 22.13 -26.91
N ALA A 166 -4.30 22.43 -27.64
CA ALA A 166 -4.35 23.23 -28.86
C ALA A 166 -5.24 22.58 -29.93
N MET A 167 -5.13 21.26 -30.11
CA MET A 167 -5.96 20.51 -31.05
C MET A 167 -7.44 20.52 -30.64
N LYS A 168 -7.77 20.25 -29.37
CA LYS A 168 -9.14 20.32 -28.86
C LYS A 168 -9.77 21.68 -29.09
N LYS A 169 -9.03 22.76 -28.80
CA LYS A 169 -9.45 24.14 -29.04
C LYS A 169 -9.70 24.41 -30.53
N ALA A 170 -8.81 23.92 -31.41
CA ALA A 170 -8.94 24.10 -32.85
C ALA A 170 -10.12 23.30 -33.46
N ARG A 171 -10.54 22.21 -32.82
CA ARG A 171 -11.69 21.39 -33.24
C ARG A 171 -12.99 21.70 -32.50
N HIS A 172 -12.97 22.67 -31.58
CA HIS A 172 -14.12 23.05 -30.76
C HIS A 172 -14.73 21.89 -29.95
N VAL A 173 -13.88 20.97 -29.49
CA VAL A 173 -14.29 19.84 -28.63
C VAL A 173 -13.83 20.05 -27.20
N THR A 174 -14.52 19.43 -26.25
CA THR A 174 -14.22 19.55 -24.82
C THR A 174 -13.44 18.34 -24.33
N PHE A 175 -13.82 17.15 -24.77
CA PHE A 175 -13.27 15.88 -24.33
C PHE A 175 -12.45 15.21 -25.43
N ASP A 176 -11.38 14.52 -25.02
CA ASP A 176 -10.50 13.77 -25.93
C ASP A 176 -11.27 12.72 -26.74
N VAL A 177 -12.37 12.19 -26.18
CA VAL A 177 -13.19 11.18 -26.84
C VAL A 177 -13.84 11.67 -28.13
N GLU A 178 -14.04 12.99 -28.25
CA GLU A 178 -14.66 13.66 -29.38
C GLU A 178 -13.70 13.86 -30.56
N LEU A 179 -12.39 13.67 -30.36
CA LEU A 179 -11.40 13.74 -31.45
C LEU A 179 -11.58 12.56 -32.42
N THR A 180 -11.53 12.87 -33.71
CA THR A 180 -11.68 11.87 -34.77
C THR A 180 -10.38 11.08 -34.99
N ALA A 181 -10.47 9.98 -35.73
CA ALA A 181 -9.27 9.22 -36.14
C ALA A 181 -8.26 10.07 -36.93
N SER A 182 -8.74 11.03 -37.74
CA SER A 182 -7.87 11.93 -38.50
C SER A 182 -7.15 12.92 -37.58
N ASP A 183 -7.84 13.43 -36.56
CA ASP A 183 -7.25 14.34 -35.58
C ASP A 183 -6.17 13.62 -34.76
N LEU A 184 -6.43 12.39 -34.32
CA LEU A 184 -5.45 11.59 -33.58
C LEU A 184 -4.22 11.22 -34.42
N LYS A 185 -4.39 10.98 -35.73
CA LYS A 185 -3.27 10.81 -36.66
C LYS A 185 -2.41 12.06 -36.75
N GLU A 186 -3.01 13.24 -36.83
CA GLU A 186 -2.31 14.53 -36.79
C GLU A 186 -1.59 14.71 -35.44
N LEU A 187 -2.25 14.36 -34.33
CA LEU A 187 -1.70 14.52 -32.99
C LEU A 187 -0.48 13.64 -32.75
N VAL A 188 -0.48 12.40 -33.27
CA VAL A 188 0.68 11.50 -33.22
C VAL A 188 1.90 12.14 -33.88
N GLN A 189 1.74 12.86 -35.00
CA GLN A 189 2.86 13.55 -35.65
C GLN A 189 3.36 14.70 -34.78
N LYS A 190 2.45 15.54 -34.24
CA LYS A 190 2.82 16.61 -33.31
C LYS A 190 3.55 16.11 -32.07
N TYR A 191 3.13 14.96 -31.54
CA TYR A 191 3.80 14.34 -30.40
C TYR A 191 5.22 13.88 -30.76
N LYS A 192 5.48 13.42 -31.98
CA LYS A 192 6.86 13.13 -32.43
C LYS A 192 7.69 14.41 -32.58
N GLU A 193 7.08 15.50 -33.07
CA GLU A 193 7.75 16.81 -33.11
C GLU A 193 8.14 17.28 -31.69
N VAL A 194 7.36 16.96 -30.65
CA VAL A 194 7.74 17.22 -29.24
C VAL A 194 9.04 16.50 -28.88
N TYR A 195 9.23 15.25 -29.28
CA TYR A 195 10.50 14.54 -29.06
C TYR A 195 11.67 15.24 -29.76
N GLU A 196 11.48 15.64 -31.01
CA GLU A 196 12.50 16.35 -31.80
C GLU A 196 12.88 17.70 -31.17
N LYS A 197 11.90 18.45 -30.63
CA LYS A 197 12.15 19.71 -29.90
C LYS A 197 13.05 19.51 -28.68
N HIS A 198 13.00 18.33 -28.06
CA HIS A 198 13.86 17.94 -26.93
C HIS A 198 15.15 17.22 -27.37
N GLY A 199 15.46 17.17 -28.66
CA GLY A 199 16.66 16.54 -29.20
C GLY A 199 16.67 15.01 -29.08
N GLN A 200 15.49 14.41 -28.97
CA GLN A 200 15.30 12.97 -28.84
C GLN A 200 14.41 12.44 -29.97
N SER A 201 14.30 11.11 -30.08
CA SER A 201 13.43 10.45 -31.04
C SER A 201 12.72 9.27 -30.39
N PHE A 202 11.45 9.05 -30.74
CA PHE A 202 10.72 7.89 -30.25
C PHE A 202 11.31 6.58 -30.81
N PRO A 203 11.70 5.61 -29.97
CA PRO A 203 12.29 4.35 -30.44
C PRO A 203 11.24 3.51 -31.18
N LEU A 204 11.55 3.14 -32.43
CA LEU A 204 10.63 2.37 -33.28
C LEU A 204 10.70 0.85 -33.05
N ASP A 205 11.81 0.34 -32.51
CA ASP A 205 11.95 -1.08 -32.14
C ASP A 205 11.19 -1.38 -30.84
N PRO A 206 10.17 -2.26 -30.88
CA PRO A 206 9.43 -2.68 -29.69
C PRO A 206 10.29 -3.30 -28.59
N TRP A 207 11.37 -4.02 -28.95
CA TRP A 207 12.25 -4.62 -27.94
C TRP A 207 13.12 -3.59 -27.24
N GLU A 208 13.53 -2.54 -27.95
CA GLU A 208 14.21 -1.39 -27.36
C GLU A 208 13.26 -0.60 -26.45
N GLN A 209 12.01 -0.37 -26.88
CA GLN A 209 10.97 0.20 -26.02
C GLN A 209 10.83 -0.60 -24.72
N MET A 210 10.77 -1.94 -24.80
CA MET A 210 10.65 -2.83 -23.64
C MET A 210 11.84 -2.68 -22.70
N ARG A 211 13.06 -2.70 -23.25
CA ARG A 211 14.30 -2.54 -22.48
C ARG A 211 14.29 -1.22 -21.70
N MET A 212 14.03 -0.11 -22.41
CA MET A 212 13.99 1.23 -21.81
C MET A 212 12.85 1.36 -20.78
N GLY A 213 11.69 0.77 -21.03
CA GLY A 213 10.57 0.75 -20.09
C GLY A 213 10.89 0.01 -18.78
N ILE A 214 11.61 -1.11 -18.87
CA ILE A 214 12.09 -1.85 -17.68
C ILE A 214 13.11 -1.01 -16.89
N GLU A 215 14.07 -0.39 -17.58
CA GLU A 215 15.06 0.50 -16.96
C GLU A 215 14.41 1.70 -16.27
N ALA A 216 13.44 2.35 -16.92
CA ALA A 216 12.70 3.46 -16.34
C ALA A 216 12.00 3.07 -15.03
N VAL A 217 11.39 1.88 -14.96
CA VAL A 217 10.80 1.39 -13.71
C VAL A 217 11.86 1.16 -12.62
N PHE A 218 13.04 0.65 -12.96
CA PHE A 218 14.12 0.52 -11.96
C PHE A 218 14.65 1.88 -11.52
N HIS A 219 14.82 2.83 -12.43
CA HIS A 219 15.19 4.21 -12.10
C HIS A 219 14.14 4.89 -11.21
N SER A 220 12.85 4.63 -11.43
CA SER A 220 11.74 5.16 -10.62
C SER A 220 11.81 4.73 -9.14
N TRP A 221 12.65 3.75 -8.79
CA TRP A 221 12.88 3.37 -7.39
C TRP A 221 13.61 4.46 -6.59
N ASN A 222 14.54 5.19 -7.20
CA ASN A 222 15.40 6.17 -6.52
C ASN A 222 15.11 7.62 -6.88
N ILE A 223 13.99 7.92 -7.54
CA ILE A 223 13.54 9.29 -7.77
C ILE A 223 13.21 10.00 -6.44
N PRO A 224 13.35 11.34 -6.36
CA PRO A 224 13.18 12.09 -5.11
C PRO A 224 11.85 11.83 -4.39
N ARG A 225 10.74 11.74 -5.13
CA ARG A 225 9.41 11.46 -4.56
C ARG A 225 9.32 10.08 -3.90
N ALA A 226 9.93 9.05 -4.50
CA ALA A 226 9.90 7.67 -3.99
C ALA A 226 10.80 7.51 -2.76
N VAL A 227 11.99 8.11 -2.79
CA VAL A 227 12.88 8.19 -1.61
C VAL A 227 12.16 8.89 -0.46
N LYS A 228 11.56 10.05 -0.74
CA LYS A 228 10.86 10.83 0.28
C LYS A 228 9.67 10.08 0.87
N TYR A 229 8.92 9.37 0.04
CA TYR A 229 7.82 8.52 0.49
C TYR A 229 8.32 7.44 1.46
N ARG A 230 9.42 6.76 1.13
CA ARG A 230 10.00 5.73 2.02
C ARG A 230 10.50 6.33 3.34
N GLU A 231 11.12 7.51 3.32
CA GLU A 231 11.54 8.22 4.54
C GLU A 231 10.34 8.55 5.43
N ILE A 232 9.30 9.18 4.87
CA ILE A 232 8.11 9.62 5.61
C ILE A 232 7.38 8.42 6.22
N ASN A 233 7.28 7.32 5.48
CA ASN A 233 6.60 6.10 5.91
C ASN A 233 7.52 5.12 6.65
N LYS A 234 8.78 5.51 6.90
CA LYS A 234 9.80 4.69 7.59
C LYS A 234 9.99 3.29 6.98
N ILE A 235 9.96 3.19 5.65
CA ILE A 235 10.10 1.94 4.91
C ILE A 235 11.59 1.66 4.71
N THR A 236 12.13 0.68 5.44
CA THR A 236 13.53 0.24 5.36
C THR A 236 13.63 -1.23 4.93
N GLY A 237 14.83 -1.66 4.49
CA GLY A 237 15.12 -3.07 4.19
C GLY A 237 14.60 -3.62 2.86
N LEU A 238 13.96 -2.80 2.01
CA LEU A 238 13.51 -3.23 0.69
C LEU A 238 14.65 -3.28 -0.32
N LYS A 239 14.74 -4.38 -1.08
CA LYS A 239 15.78 -4.60 -2.11
C LYS A 239 15.59 -3.73 -3.36
N GLY A 240 14.36 -3.36 -3.67
CA GLY A 240 14.01 -2.65 -4.90
C GLY A 240 12.53 -2.77 -5.23
N THR A 241 12.19 -2.45 -6.49
CA THR A 241 10.86 -2.66 -7.08
C THR A 241 10.89 -3.80 -8.09
N ALA A 242 9.81 -4.58 -8.20
CA ALA A 242 9.62 -5.54 -9.26
C ALA A 242 9.03 -4.85 -10.50
N VAL A 243 9.21 -5.46 -11.67
CA VAL A 243 8.62 -5.00 -12.94
C VAL A 243 7.64 -6.03 -13.44
N ASN A 244 6.39 -5.63 -13.68
CA ASN A 244 5.36 -6.50 -14.22
C ASN A 244 5.16 -6.13 -15.69
N VAL A 245 5.51 -7.05 -16.59
CA VAL A 245 5.24 -6.93 -18.02
C VAL A 245 4.00 -7.78 -18.32
N GLN A 246 2.92 -7.15 -18.77
CA GLN A 246 1.62 -7.80 -18.89
C GLN A 246 0.96 -7.45 -20.22
N ALA A 247 0.37 -8.44 -20.89
CA ALA A 247 -0.38 -8.22 -22.13
C ALA A 247 -1.48 -7.17 -21.95
N MET A 248 -1.58 -6.24 -22.91
CA MET A 248 -2.59 -5.19 -22.89
C MET A 248 -3.99 -5.76 -23.11
N VAL A 249 -4.94 -5.21 -22.36
CA VAL A 249 -6.38 -5.40 -22.55
C VAL A 249 -7.02 -4.02 -22.58
N TYR A 250 -7.99 -3.84 -23.46
CA TYR A 250 -8.51 -2.53 -23.83
C TYR A 250 -9.96 -2.35 -23.41
N GLY A 251 -10.19 -1.42 -22.48
CA GLY A 251 -11.52 -0.95 -22.12
C GLY A 251 -12.10 0.08 -23.10
N ASN A 252 -11.33 0.47 -24.13
CA ASN A 252 -11.64 1.52 -25.11
C ASN A 252 -11.72 1.00 -26.57
N ILE A 253 -11.85 -0.31 -26.78
CA ILE A 253 -11.92 -0.87 -28.14
C ILE A 253 -13.30 -0.69 -28.79
N ASN A 254 -14.38 -0.76 -28.00
CA ASN A 254 -15.76 -0.60 -28.47
C ASN A 254 -16.72 -0.33 -27.31
N ASP A 255 -18.01 -0.15 -27.59
CA ASP A 255 -19.04 0.14 -26.59
C ASP A 255 -19.39 -1.04 -25.66
N LYS A 256 -18.88 -2.25 -25.97
CA LYS A 256 -18.94 -3.43 -25.10
C LYS A 256 -17.71 -3.53 -24.18
N SER A 257 -16.92 -2.47 -24.10
CA SER A 257 -15.68 -2.43 -23.35
C SER A 257 -15.71 -1.35 -22.29
N CYS A 258 -15.07 -1.63 -21.16
CA CYS A 258 -15.00 -0.72 -20.04
C CYS A 258 -13.80 -1.02 -19.16
N THR A 259 -13.50 -0.13 -18.23
CA THR A 259 -12.51 -0.36 -17.19
C THR A 259 -13.02 0.22 -15.89
N GLY A 260 -12.59 -0.35 -14.76
CA GLY A 260 -13.05 0.12 -13.47
C GLY A 260 -12.16 -0.31 -12.31
N VAL A 261 -12.44 0.31 -11.17
CA VAL A 261 -11.80 0.03 -9.89
C VAL A 261 -12.90 -0.18 -8.86
N LEU A 262 -12.79 -1.22 -8.06
CA LEU A 262 -13.77 -1.51 -7.03
C LEU A 262 -13.15 -2.11 -5.78
N PHE A 263 -13.87 -1.95 -4.69
CA PHE A 263 -13.74 -2.67 -3.45
C PHE A 263 -14.86 -3.71 -3.35
N THR A 264 -14.51 -4.90 -2.86
CA THR A 264 -15.46 -6.01 -2.69
C THR A 264 -16.51 -5.73 -1.61
N ARG A 265 -16.17 -4.87 -0.64
CA ARG A 265 -17.09 -4.26 0.34
C ARG A 265 -16.80 -2.78 0.42
N ASN A 266 -17.77 -1.99 0.87
CA ASN A 266 -17.60 -0.55 0.97
C ASN A 266 -16.49 -0.18 1.99
N PRO A 267 -15.41 0.51 1.56
CA PRO A 267 -14.26 0.80 2.42
C PRO A 267 -14.53 1.90 3.46
N ALA A 268 -15.64 2.63 3.32
CA ALA A 268 -16.02 3.73 4.20
C ALA A 268 -16.94 3.29 5.34
N ASN A 269 -17.92 2.43 5.06
CA ASN A 269 -18.90 1.99 6.06
C ASN A 269 -18.88 0.49 6.36
N GLY A 270 -18.25 -0.34 5.51
CA GLY A 270 -18.14 -1.79 5.67
C GLY A 270 -19.30 -2.60 5.08
N ASP A 271 -20.24 -1.99 4.35
CA ASP A 271 -21.35 -2.71 3.73
C ASP A 271 -20.88 -3.77 2.74
N ASN A 272 -21.47 -4.96 2.83
CA ASN A 272 -21.19 -6.08 1.93
C ASN A 272 -21.90 -5.88 0.58
N LYS A 273 -21.40 -4.91 -0.20
CA LYS A 273 -21.79 -4.59 -1.57
C LYS A 273 -20.57 -4.11 -2.33
N LEU A 274 -20.49 -4.45 -3.62
CA LEU A 274 -19.47 -3.91 -4.50
C LEU A 274 -19.53 -2.39 -4.50
N TYR A 275 -18.40 -1.76 -4.20
CA TYR A 275 -18.27 -0.32 -4.12
C TYR A 275 -17.14 0.12 -5.02
N GLY A 276 -17.44 0.94 -6.01
CA GLY A 276 -16.42 1.35 -6.98
C GLY A 276 -17.03 2.07 -8.15
N GLU A 277 -16.19 2.29 -9.14
CA GLU A 277 -16.52 3.09 -10.31
C GLU A 277 -15.98 2.45 -11.58
N PHE A 278 -16.64 2.73 -12.70
CA PHE A 278 -16.21 2.30 -14.02
C PHE A 278 -16.46 3.38 -15.08
N LEU A 279 -15.74 3.26 -16.20
CA LEU A 279 -15.95 4.07 -17.39
C LEU A 279 -16.08 3.15 -18.61
N LEU A 280 -17.13 3.40 -19.40
CA LEU A 280 -17.30 2.80 -20.72
C LEU A 280 -16.35 3.45 -21.73
N ASN A 281 -15.82 2.63 -22.64
CA ASN A 281 -14.95 3.06 -23.72
C ASN A 281 -13.80 3.95 -23.21
N ALA A 282 -13.00 3.41 -22.29
CA ALA A 282 -11.97 4.12 -21.53
C ALA A 282 -10.78 3.21 -21.17
N GLN A 283 -9.62 3.82 -20.90
CA GLN A 283 -8.47 3.13 -20.30
C GLN A 283 -8.36 3.48 -18.81
N GLY A 284 -7.63 2.67 -18.04
CA GLY A 284 -7.54 2.83 -16.58
C GLY A 284 -7.07 4.21 -16.14
N GLU A 285 -6.23 4.86 -16.97
CA GLU A 285 -5.79 6.25 -16.78
C GLU A 285 -6.96 7.23 -16.68
N ASP A 286 -8.00 7.08 -17.53
CA ASP A 286 -9.14 8.00 -17.56
C ASP A 286 -9.98 7.94 -16.26
N VAL A 287 -10.00 6.77 -15.60
CA VAL A 287 -10.67 6.59 -14.30
C VAL A 287 -9.90 7.32 -13.19
N VAL A 288 -8.57 7.32 -13.25
CA VAL A 288 -7.72 7.92 -12.22
C VAL A 288 -7.56 9.43 -12.42
N ALA A 289 -7.45 9.88 -13.67
CA ALA A 289 -7.26 11.29 -14.02
C ALA A 289 -8.49 12.16 -13.74
N GLY A 290 -9.69 11.56 -13.65
CA GLY A 290 -10.93 12.29 -13.38
C GLY A 290 -11.35 13.23 -14.51
N THR A 291 -10.80 13.06 -15.71
CA THR A 291 -11.17 13.84 -16.91
C THR A 291 -12.60 13.56 -17.37
N ARG A 292 -13.12 12.37 -17.04
CA ARG A 292 -14.50 11.96 -17.24
C ARG A 292 -15.09 11.55 -15.89
N THR A 293 -16.36 11.91 -15.66
CA THR A 293 -17.09 11.49 -14.46
C THR A 293 -17.30 9.97 -14.47
N PRO A 294 -16.69 9.21 -13.54
CA PRO A 294 -16.90 7.78 -13.44
C PRO A 294 -18.34 7.45 -13.04
N GLN A 295 -18.83 6.27 -13.46
CA GLN A 295 -20.16 5.77 -13.09
C GLN A 295 -20.04 4.79 -11.92
N PRO A 296 -20.98 4.77 -10.96
CA PRO A 296 -20.99 3.79 -9.88
C PRO A 296 -21.06 2.35 -10.42
N ILE A 297 -20.30 1.43 -9.82
CA ILE A 297 -20.22 0.03 -10.26
C ILE A 297 -21.58 -0.69 -10.30
N SER A 298 -22.55 -0.25 -9.49
CA SER A 298 -23.91 -0.75 -9.50
C SER A 298 -24.63 -0.57 -10.84
N GLU A 299 -24.28 0.46 -11.62
CA GLU A 299 -24.87 0.66 -12.95
C GLU A 299 -24.37 -0.35 -13.99
N LEU A 300 -23.21 -0.99 -13.75
CA LEU A 300 -22.69 -2.03 -14.63
C LEU A 300 -23.63 -3.24 -14.68
N ALA A 301 -24.38 -3.52 -13.61
CA ALA A 301 -25.39 -4.57 -13.57
C ALA A 301 -26.50 -4.36 -14.62
N GLN A 302 -26.80 -3.11 -14.99
CA GLN A 302 -27.80 -2.78 -16.00
C GLN A 302 -27.18 -2.77 -17.41
N LYS A 303 -25.95 -2.25 -17.55
CA LYS A 303 -25.31 -2.06 -18.86
C LYS A 303 -24.64 -3.32 -19.40
N MET A 304 -24.06 -4.15 -18.52
CA MET A 304 -23.34 -5.38 -18.86
C MET A 304 -23.63 -6.47 -17.80
N PRO A 305 -24.87 -7.00 -17.73
CA PRO A 305 -25.30 -7.90 -16.65
C PRO A 305 -24.46 -9.17 -16.53
N THR A 306 -24.08 -9.78 -17.66
CA THR A 306 -23.22 -10.98 -17.67
C THR A 306 -21.84 -10.71 -17.08
N VAL A 307 -21.25 -9.57 -17.42
CA VAL A 307 -19.95 -9.14 -16.91
C VAL A 307 -20.03 -8.82 -15.42
N TYR A 308 -21.07 -8.10 -14.99
CA TYR A 308 -21.28 -7.79 -13.58
C TYR A 308 -21.41 -9.05 -12.74
N LYS A 309 -22.16 -10.06 -13.21
CA LYS A 309 -22.27 -11.35 -12.54
C LYS A 309 -20.92 -12.07 -12.45
N GLN A 310 -20.16 -12.12 -13.55
CA GLN A 310 -18.83 -12.72 -13.55
C GLN A 310 -17.87 -11.98 -12.60
N LEU A 311 -17.99 -10.65 -12.53
CA LEU A 311 -17.21 -9.81 -11.63
C LEU A 311 -17.54 -10.13 -10.17
N ASP A 312 -18.82 -10.22 -9.81
CA ASP A 312 -19.31 -10.58 -8.48
C ASP A 312 -18.83 -11.98 -8.03
N GLU A 313 -18.86 -12.97 -8.93
CA GLU A 313 -18.32 -14.31 -8.67
C GLU A 313 -16.79 -14.30 -8.48
N THR A 314 -16.09 -13.51 -9.31
CA THR A 314 -14.62 -13.39 -9.26
C THR A 314 -14.18 -12.73 -7.97
N VAL A 315 -14.83 -11.64 -7.55
CA VAL A 315 -14.47 -10.92 -6.33
C VAL A 315 -14.81 -11.73 -5.07
N HIS A 316 -15.88 -12.54 -5.09
CA HIS A 316 -16.16 -13.49 -4.02
C HIS A 316 -15.04 -14.56 -3.90
N THR A 317 -14.52 -15.03 -5.03
CA THR A 317 -13.36 -15.95 -5.06
C THR A 317 -12.12 -15.28 -4.46
N LEU A 318 -11.89 -14.00 -4.78
CA LEU A 318 -10.78 -13.22 -4.23
C LEU A 318 -10.93 -13.01 -2.71
N GLU A 319 -12.10 -12.59 -2.22
CA GLU A 319 -12.34 -12.42 -0.77
C GLU A 319 -12.15 -13.74 -0.01
N THR A 320 -12.68 -14.84 -0.55
CA THR A 320 -12.57 -16.16 0.08
C THR A 320 -11.11 -16.61 0.18
N HIS A 321 -10.32 -16.35 -0.86
CA HIS A 321 -8.92 -16.72 -0.90
C HIS A 321 -8.03 -15.84 -0.02
N PHE A 322 -8.16 -14.52 -0.15
CA PHE A 322 -7.33 -13.56 0.58
C PHE A 322 -7.81 -13.32 2.00
N LYS A 323 -9.02 -13.80 2.35
CA LYS A 323 -9.65 -13.66 3.67
C LYS A 323 -9.73 -12.21 4.13
N ASP A 324 -9.88 -11.30 3.19
CA ASP A 324 -9.93 -9.86 3.43
C ASP A 324 -10.62 -9.13 2.27
N VAL A 325 -11.15 -7.93 2.52
CA VAL A 325 -11.70 -7.08 1.47
C VAL A 325 -10.63 -6.79 0.43
N GLN A 326 -10.98 -6.86 -0.85
CA GLN A 326 -10.05 -6.59 -1.94
C GLN A 326 -10.38 -5.28 -2.64
N ASP A 327 -9.34 -4.50 -2.91
CA ASP A 327 -9.30 -3.38 -3.85
C ASP A 327 -8.76 -3.91 -5.18
N THR A 328 -9.59 -3.88 -6.21
CA THR A 328 -9.38 -4.57 -7.48
C THR A 328 -9.54 -3.65 -8.67
N GLU A 329 -8.68 -3.83 -9.67
CA GLU A 329 -8.76 -3.17 -10.96
C GLU A 329 -9.17 -4.20 -12.01
N PHE A 330 -10.11 -3.85 -12.88
CA PHE A 330 -10.58 -4.74 -13.94
C PHE A 330 -10.75 -3.99 -15.27
N THR A 331 -10.67 -4.74 -16.36
CA THR A 331 -10.98 -4.26 -17.71
C THR A 331 -11.85 -5.29 -18.41
N VAL A 332 -12.84 -4.81 -19.14
CA VAL A 332 -13.72 -5.59 -19.99
C VAL A 332 -13.36 -5.23 -21.42
N GLN A 333 -12.93 -6.22 -22.19
CA GLN A 333 -12.63 -6.05 -23.60
C GLN A 333 -13.62 -6.89 -24.40
N ASP A 334 -14.47 -6.21 -25.18
CA ASP A 334 -15.51 -6.82 -26.01
C ASP A 334 -16.37 -7.85 -25.23
N GLY A 335 -16.82 -7.47 -24.04
CA GLY A 335 -17.62 -8.31 -23.16
C GLY A 335 -16.86 -9.38 -22.36
N VAL A 336 -15.53 -9.49 -22.50
CA VAL A 336 -14.70 -10.42 -21.73
C VAL A 336 -14.05 -9.71 -20.55
N LEU A 337 -14.33 -10.17 -19.33
CA LEU A 337 -13.76 -9.63 -18.08
C LEU A 337 -12.32 -10.10 -17.86
N PHE A 338 -11.43 -9.16 -17.58
CA PHE A 338 -10.05 -9.39 -17.16
C PHE A 338 -9.77 -8.67 -15.82
N MET A 339 -9.16 -9.38 -14.88
CA MET A 339 -8.69 -8.79 -13.62
C MET A 339 -7.24 -8.35 -13.77
N LEU A 340 -6.96 -7.07 -13.53
CA LEU A 340 -5.64 -6.47 -13.74
C LEU A 340 -4.83 -6.38 -12.45
N GLN A 341 -5.50 -6.24 -11.32
CA GLN A 341 -4.86 -6.10 -10.02
C GLN A 341 -5.83 -6.47 -8.91
N THR A 342 -5.28 -6.99 -7.82
CA THR A 342 -5.96 -7.09 -6.53
C THR A 342 -4.98 -6.77 -5.42
N ARG A 343 -5.46 -6.21 -4.32
CA ARG A 343 -4.73 -6.01 -3.06
C ARG A 343 -5.72 -5.87 -1.92
N ASN A 344 -5.29 -6.11 -0.69
CA ASN A 344 -6.12 -5.85 0.47
C ASN A 344 -6.53 -4.36 0.50
N GLY A 345 -7.83 -4.12 0.59
CA GLY A 345 -8.41 -2.78 0.52
C GLY A 345 -8.12 -1.97 1.78
N LYS A 346 -7.67 -0.73 1.60
CA LYS A 346 -7.65 0.26 2.69
C LYS A 346 -9.08 0.62 3.07
N ARG A 347 -9.32 0.86 4.36
CA ARG A 347 -10.66 1.11 4.90
C ARG A 347 -10.62 1.97 6.15
N THR A 348 -11.77 2.50 6.54
CA THR A 348 -11.95 3.26 7.79
C THR A 348 -12.05 2.33 9.00
N GLY A 349 -11.95 2.90 10.20
CA GLY A 349 -12.14 2.20 11.46
C GLY A 349 -13.49 1.47 11.57
N PRO A 350 -14.63 2.19 11.36
CA PRO A 350 -15.95 1.57 11.32
C PRO A 350 -16.06 0.43 10.30
N ALA A 351 -15.53 0.64 9.08
CA ALA A 351 -15.57 -0.39 8.04
C ALA A 351 -14.74 -1.61 8.41
N ALA A 352 -13.56 -1.44 9.00
CA ALA A 352 -12.71 -2.54 9.44
C ALA A 352 -13.41 -3.45 10.47
N LEU A 353 -14.06 -2.85 11.47
CA LEU A 353 -14.82 -3.61 12.46
C LEU A 353 -16.00 -4.34 11.84
N LYS A 354 -16.82 -3.64 11.04
CA LYS A 354 -17.99 -4.25 10.40
C LYS A 354 -17.58 -5.41 9.50
N ILE A 355 -16.57 -5.21 8.65
CA ILE A 355 -16.06 -6.23 7.72
C ILE A 355 -15.54 -7.44 8.50
N ALA A 356 -14.72 -7.24 9.54
CA ALA A 356 -14.18 -8.36 10.33
C ALA A 356 -15.30 -9.18 11.00
N VAL A 357 -16.30 -8.51 11.57
CA VAL A 357 -17.45 -9.17 12.22
C VAL A 357 -18.33 -9.90 11.18
N ASP A 358 -18.61 -9.26 10.04
CA ASP A 358 -19.43 -9.85 8.99
C ASP A 358 -18.74 -11.08 8.38
N MET A 359 -17.44 -10.99 8.05
CA MET A 359 -16.67 -12.12 7.51
C MET A 359 -16.58 -13.29 8.49
N TRP A 360 -16.48 -13.02 9.80
CA TRP A 360 -16.52 -14.05 10.84
C TRP A 360 -17.90 -14.71 10.92
N ARG A 361 -18.99 -13.94 10.90
CA ARG A 361 -20.37 -14.47 10.89
C ARG A 361 -20.67 -15.27 9.64
N GLU A 362 -20.13 -14.85 8.50
CA GLU A 362 -20.18 -15.54 7.20
C GLU A 362 -19.30 -16.79 7.16
N LYS A 363 -18.50 -17.05 8.22
CA LYS A 363 -17.55 -18.16 8.33
C LYS A 363 -16.43 -18.15 7.28
N LEU A 364 -16.13 -16.98 6.70
CA LEU A 364 -14.99 -16.80 5.79
C LEU A 364 -13.66 -16.79 6.54
N ILE A 365 -13.69 -16.33 7.79
CA ILE A 365 -12.51 -16.20 8.66
C ILE A 365 -12.82 -16.71 10.07
N THR A 366 -11.78 -17.11 10.80
CA THR A 366 -11.90 -17.45 12.23
C THR A 366 -12.01 -16.20 13.10
N GLU A 367 -12.37 -16.37 14.37
CA GLU A 367 -12.40 -15.27 15.33
C GLU A 367 -11.01 -14.63 15.51
N GLU A 368 -9.97 -15.45 15.54
CA GLU A 368 -8.58 -14.99 15.61
C GLU A 368 -8.17 -14.22 14.36
N GLU A 369 -8.58 -14.67 13.17
CA GLU A 369 -8.34 -13.95 11.92
C GLU A 369 -9.08 -12.60 11.90
N ALA A 370 -10.33 -12.55 12.39
CA ALA A 370 -11.10 -11.32 12.50
C ALA A 370 -10.42 -10.29 13.43
N MET A 371 -9.86 -10.72 14.57
CA MET A 371 -9.09 -9.83 15.44
C MET A 371 -7.84 -9.28 14.74
N MET A 372 -7.19 -10.07 13.89
CA MET A 372 -6.00 -9.65 13.15
C MET A 372 -6.29 -8.70 11.98
N LEU A 373 -7.51 -8.70 11.43
CA LEU A 373 -7.93 -7.77 10.37
C LEU A 373 -8.10 -6.33 10.87
N VAL A 374 -8.38 -6.15 12.16
CA VAL A 374 -8.56 -4.83 12.77
C VAL A 374 -7.22 -4.32 13.25
N GLU A 375 -6.64 -3.34 12.55
CA GLU A 375 -5.46 -2.65 13.06
C GLU A 375 -5.79 -1.77 14.28
N PRO A 376 -4.87 -1.61 15.25
CA PRO A 376 -5.03 -0.69 16.37
C PRO A 376 -5.48 0.73 15.97
N ARG A 377 -4.92 1.28 14.89
CA ARG A 377 -5.29 2.60 14.35
C ARG A 377 -6.74 2.70 13.84
N HIS A 378 -7.38 1.57 13.54
CA HIS A 378 -8.79 1.54 13.17
C HIS A 378 -9.67 1.83 14.39
N LEU A 379 -9.25 1.42 15.59
CA LEU A 379 -9.94 1.73 16.83
C LEU A 379 -9.77 3.21 17.23
N ASP A 380 -8.59 3.81 17.00
CA ASP A 380 -8.39 5.25 17.24
C ASP A 380 -9.49 6.10 16.57
N GLN A 381 -9.83 5.79 15.32
CA GLN A 381 -10.86 6.51 14.55
C GLN A 381 -12.26 6.43 15.16
N LEU A 382 -12.53 5.43 16.00
CA LEU A 382 -13.84 5.23 16.66
C LEU A 382 -13.92 5.91 18.02
N LEU A 383 -12.76 6.14 18.65
CA LEU A 383 -12.65 6.61 20.03
C LEU A 383 -12.48 8.13 20.10
N HIS A 384 -12.08 8.76 19.00
CA HIS A 384 -11.90 10.20 18.93
C HIS A 384 -13.04 10.85 18.13
N PRO A 385 -13.61 11.97 18.61
CA PRO A 385 -14.44 12.81 17.75
C PRO A 385 -13.64 13.21 16.52
N SER A 386 -14.27 13.20 15.34
CA SER A 386 -13.65 13.58 14.07
C SER A 386 -14.43 14.70 13.40
N PHE A 387 -13.75 15.60 12.68
CA PHE A 387 -14.44 16.56 11.84
C PHE A 387 -15.11 15.83 10.67
N ALA A 388 -16.36 16.20 10.35
CA ALA A 388 -17.16 15.52 9.32
C ALA A 388 -16.59 15.65 7.89
N ASN A 389 -15.84 16.73 7.61
CA ASN A 389 -15.23 16.96 6.29
C ASN A 389 -14.01 17.88 6.40
N GLU A 390 -12.81 17.35 6.17
CA GLU A 390 -11.56 18.13 6.24
C GLU A 390 -11.46 19.23 5.18
N LYS A 391 -12.02 19.00 3.98
CA LYS A 391 -11.98 19.99 2.90
C LYS A 391 -12.85 21.21 3.21
N ALA A 392 -13.89 21.04 4.03
CA ALA A 392 -14.85 22.10 4.32
C ALA A 392 -14.24 23.24 5.15
N TYR A 393 -13.30 22.95 6.05
CA TYR A 393 -12.70 23.95 6.94
C TYR A 393 -11.30 24.39 6.51
N GLN A 394 -10.75 23.91 5.38
CA GLN A 394 -9.36 24.25 4.96
C GLN A 394 -9.11 25.76 4.86
N LYS A 395 -10.10 26.51 4.40
CA LYS A 395 -10.06 27.99 4.31
C LYS A 395 -10.13 28.70 5.66
N ASP A 396 -10.60 28.00 6.69
CA ASP A 396 -10.81 28.52 8.05
C ASP A 396 -9.67 28.12 9.00
N VAL A 397 -8.63 27.43 8.49
CA VAL A 397 -7.45 27.05 9.27
C VAL A 397 -6.58 28.28 9.55
N LEU A 398 -6.56 28.73 10.81
CA LEU A 398 -5.75 29.88 11.23
C LEU A 398 -4.29 29.53 11.52
N CYS A 399 -4.00 28.31 11.98
CA CYS A 399 -2.64 27.83 12.29
C CYS A 399 -2.54 26.30 12.24
N ARG A 400 -1.31 25.76 12.23
CA ARG A 400 -1.03 24.32 12.34
C ARG A 400 0.01 24.08 13.42
N GLY A 401 -0.28 23.17 14.34
CA GLY A 401 0.61 22.75 15.42
C GLY A 401 1.08 21.30 15.27
N LEU A 402 1.77 20.80 16.31
CA LEU A 402 2.13 19.39 16.41
C LEU A 402 0.91 18.56 16.83
N PRO A 403 0.68 17.37 16.23
CA PRO A 403 -0.43 16.49 16.58
C PRO A 403 -0.13 15.72 17.88
N ALA A 404 -0.06 16.43 19.01
CA ALA A 404 0.30 15.86 20.31
C ALA A 404 -0.70 14.80 20.83
N SER A 405 -1.99 14.96 20.48
CA SER A 405 -3.03 13.97 20.74
C SER A 405 -3.99 13.93 19.55
N PRO A 406 -4.40 12.72 19.08
CA PRO A 406 -5.41 12.60 18.03
C PRO A 406 -6.80 13.05 18.52
N GLY A 407 -7.61 13.56 17.59
CA GLY A 407 -9.02 13.92 17.81
C GLY A 407 -9.37 15.34 17.40
N ALA A 408 -10.65 15.55 17.12
CA ALA A 408 -11.24 16.85 16.86
C ALA A 408 -11.86 17.40 18.14
N ALA A 409 -11.52 18.63 18.49
CA ALA A 409 -12.10 19.35 19.62
C ALA A 409 -12.80 20.62 19.11
N MET A 410 -13.97 20.92 19.66
CA MET A 410 -14.68 22.18 19.44
C MET A 410 -15.11 22.72 20.79
N GLY A 411 -14.74 23.95 21.09
CA GLY A 411 -15.02 24.58 22.37
C GLY A 411 -14.74 26.07 22.34
N LYS A 412 -15.16 26.76 23.40
CA LYS A 412 -14.77 28.16 23.63
C LYS A 412 -13.35 28.20 24.17
N ILE A 413 -12.57 29.18 23.73
CA ILE A 413 -11.20 29.38 24.20
C ILE A 413 -11.26 29.87 25.65
N VAL A 414 -10.53 29.18 26.54
CA VAL A 414 -10.21 29.64 27.90
C VAL A 414 -8.70 29.68 28.04
N PHE A 415 -8.18 30.58 28.87
CA PHE A 415 -6.75 30.88 28.93
C PHE A 415 -6.07 30.33 30.18
N THR A 416 -6.83 29.70 31.09
CA THR A 416 -6.29 29.08 32.29
C THR A 416 -6.88 27.69 32.50
N ALA A 417 -6.11 26.78 33.08
CA ALA A 417 -6.58 25.46 33.47
C ALA A 417 -7.74 25.55 34.50
N ALA A 418 -7.69 26.54 35.39
CA ALA A 418 -8.73 26.78 36.40
C ALA A 418 -10.09 27.14 35.77
N ASP A 419 -10.11 27.91 34.67
CA ASP A 419 -11.34 28.22 33.95
C ASP A 419 -11.90 26.99 33.20
N ALA A 420 -11.01 26.13 32.69
CA ALA A 420 -11.39 24.86 32.05
C ALA A 420 -11.97 23.85 33.07
N GLU A 421 -11.35 23.75 34.24
CA GLU A 421 -11.78 22.90 35.36
C GLU A 421 -13.10 23.38 35.98
N ALA A 422 -13.27 24.68 36.22
CA ALA A 422 -14.52 25.26 36.75
C ALA A 422 -15.73 24.97 35.84
N TRP A 423 -15.49 24.78 34.54
CA TRP A 423 -16.53 24.44 33.58
C TRP A 423 -16.76 22.91 33.48
N PHE A 424 -15.73 22.10 33.73
CA PHE A 424 -15.78 20.63 33.73
C PHE A 424 -16.33 20.04 35.05
N ALA A 425 -16.09 20.69 36.20
CA ALA A 425 -16.37 20.21 37.56
C ALA A 425 -17.87 20.11 37.96
N ARG A 426 -18.80 19.98 37.00
CA ARG A 426 -20.24 19.80 37.28
C ARG A 426 -20.69 18.33 37.39
N GLY A 427 -19.79 17.36 37.63
CA GLY A 427 -20.17 15.96 37.93
C GLY A 427 -18.98 14.99 38.06
N GLU A 428 -18.87 14.31 39.21
CA GLU A 428 -17.67 13.55 39.67
C GLU A 428 -17.91 12.07 40.04
N ASN A 429 -16.82 11.28 40.20
CA ASN A 429 -16.71 10.09 41.05
C ASN A 429 -15.24 9.71 41.42
N VAL A 430 -15.06 9.00 42.56
CA VAL A 430 -13.83 8.78 43.36
C VAL A 430 -13.13 7.41 43.12
N MET A 431 -11.82 7.30 43.43
CA MET A 431 -10.89 6.20 43.13
C MET A 431 -10.41 5.41 44.37
N LEU A 432 -10.07 4.11 44.19
CA LEU A 432 -9.79 3.08 45.21
C LEU A 432 -8.27 2.83 45.43
N ASP A 433 -7.86 2.52 46.66
CA ASP A 433 -6.49 2.26 47.14
C ASP A 433 -6.11 0.75 47.12
N PRO A 434 -5.00 0.31 46.48
CA PRO A 434 -4.49 -1.07 46.57
C PRO A 434 -3.10 -1.22 47.27
N PRO A 435 -2.75 -2.46 47.72
CA PRO A 435 -1.65 -2.81 48.63
C PRO A 435 -0.21 -2.41 48.21
N GLY A 436 0.78 -2.61 49.11
CA GLY A 436 2.17 -2.17 48.93
C GLY A 436 2.92 -2.87 47.79
N GLY A 437 3.11 -2.16 46.68
CA GLY A 437 4.01 -2.54 45.57
C GLY A 437 5.11 -1.51 45.32
N HIS A 438 5.93 -1.74 44.29
CA HIS A 438 7.04 -0.84 43.95
C HIS A 438 7.02 -0.49 42.46
N MET A 439 7.26 0.78 42.12
CA MET A 439 7.45 1.19 40.73
C MET A 439 8.87 0.87 40.27
N ILE A 440 9.05 0.18 39.15
CA ILE A 440 10.37 -0.07 38.54
C ILE A 440 10.56 0.94 37.42
N GLU A 441 11.16 2.07 37.79
CA GLU A 441 11.31 3.25 36.91
C GLU A 441 12.73 3.83 36.90
N VAL A 442 13.64 3.26 37.70
CA VAL A 442 15.07 3.59 37.70
C VAL A 442 15.89 2.35 37.29
N PRO A 443 16.97 2.49 36.49
CA PRO A 443 17.79 1.36 36.04
C PRO A 443 18.32 0.51 37.20
N ARG A 444 18.70 1.14 38.32
CA ARG A 444 19.13 0.42 39.53
C ARG A 444 18.02 -0.45 40.13
N GLY A 445 16.76 -0.02 40.04
CA GLY A 445 15.59 -0.77 40.50
C GLY A 445 15.43 -2.06 39.69
N ALA A 446 15.57 -1.97 38.36
CA ALA A 446 15.59 -3.14 37.49
C ALA A 446 16.77 -4.09 37.81
N LEU A 447 17.97 -3.54 37.99
CA LEU A 447 19.17 -4.31 38.37
C LEU A 447 19.03 -4.98 39.74
N GLN A 448 18.30 -4.40 40.69
CA GLN A 448 18.11 -4.97 42.05
C GLN A 448 16.72 -5.57 42.26
N ALA A 449 15.98 -5.87 41.18
CA ALA A 449 14.60 -6.31 41.25
C ALA A 449 14.38 -7.57 42.11
N GLY A 450 15.37 -8.47 42.19
CA GLY A 450 15.31 -9.63 43.09
C GLY A 450 15.16 -9.22 44.56
N LYS A 451 16.01 -8.29 45.04
CA LYS A 451 15.92 -7.79 46.42
C LYS A 451 14.63 -7.01 46.68
N LEU A 452 14.20 -6.22 45.69
CA LEU A 452 12.92 -5.48 45.81
C LEU A 452 11.72 -6.43 45.92
N ALA A 453 11.76 -7.59 45.26
CA ALA A 453 10.70 -8.60 45.29
C ALA A 453 10.59 -9.36 46.63
N GLU A 454 11.58 -9.24 47.53
CA GLU A 454 11.47 -9.74 48.90
C GLU A 454 10.32 -9.03 49.64
N VAL A 455 10.17 -7.72 49.41
CA VAL A 455 9.20 -6.86 50.11
C VAL A 455 8.03 -6.41 49.24
N ALA A 456 8.21 -6.26 47.93
CA ALA A 456 7.16 -5.83 47.03
C ALA A 456 6.27 -6.99 46.59
N GLU A 457 4.94 -6.80 46.64
CA GLU A 457 3.97 -7.79 46.19
C GLU A 457 3.67 -7.68 44.69
N PHE A 458 3.91 -6.51 44.10
CA PHE A 458 3.86 -6.28 42.67
C PHE A 458 4.93 -5.27 42.21
N PHE A 459 5.28 -5.34 40.93
CA PHE A 459 5.99 -4.28 40.22
C PHE A 459 5.11 -3.62 39.18
N SER A 460 5.12 -2.29 39.18
CA SER A 460 4.61 -1.49 38.07
C SER A 460 5.80 -0.86 37.35
N PHE A 461 6.04 -1.19 36.11
CA PHE A 461 7.09 -0.56 35.33
C PHE A 461 6.67 0.86 34.94
N GLY A 462 7.40 1.86 35.45
CA GLY A 462 7.24 3.26 35.08
C GLY A 462 8.16 3.58 33.90
N THR A 463 7.76 3.17 32.70
CA THR A 463 8.69 3.19 31.55
C THR A 463 8.99 4.59 31.02
N ASN A 464 8.18 5.59 31.32
CA ASN A 464 8.51 6.97 30.97
C ASN A 464 9.84 7.38 31.62
N ASP A 465 9.93 7.26 32.95
CA ASP A 465 11.14 7.59 33.71
C ASP A 465 12.27 6.57 33.49
N LEU A 466 11.94 5.30 33.32
CA LEU A 466 12.94 4.29 32.98
C LEU A 466 13.62 4.63 31.64
N THR A 467 12.86 5.07 30.63
CA THR A 467 13.40 5.55 29.35
C THR A 467 14.27 6.79 29.57
N GLN A 468 13.81 7.79 30.33
CA GLN A 468 14.61 9.01 30.60
C GLN A 468 15.98 8.67 31.18
N MET A 469 16.00 7.80 32.19
CA MET A 469 17.22 7.43 32.90
C MET A 469 18.13 6.49 32.09
N THR A 470 17.54 5.63 31.25
CA THR A 470 18.30 4.69 30.41
C THR A 470 18.98 5.42 29.24
N PHE A 471 18.25 6.33 28.58
CA PHE A 471 18.82 7.14 27.50
C PHE A 471 19.66 8.32 28.02
N GLY A 472 19.50 8.70 29.29
CA GLY A 472 20.13 9.89 29.84
C GLY A 472 19.56 11.19 29.26
N ILE A 473 18.26 11.20 28.95
CA ILE A 473 17.59 12.36 28.33
C ILE A 473 16.33 12.76 29.11
N SER A 474 16.17 14.06 29.31
CA SER A 474 14.90 14.67 29.78
C SER A 474 13.89 14.67 28.63
N ARG A 475 12.68 14.14 28.85
CA ARG A 475 11.62 14.08 27.83
C ARG A 475 11.27 15.46 27.31
N ASP A 476 11.05 16.41 28.22
CA ASP A 476 10.60 17.77 27.91
C ASP A 476 11.66 18.52 27.07
N ASP A 477 12.94 18.36 27.42
CA ASP A 477 14.04 18.97 26.66
C ASP A 477 14.25 18.30 25.31
N ALA A 478 14.22 16.97 25.27
CA ALA A 478 14.50 16.20 24.08
C ALA A 478 13.44 16.45 23.00
N GLN A 479 12.15 16.43 23.37
CA GLN A 479 11.03 16.67 22.47
C GLN A 479 11.09 18.05 21.83
N ALA A 480 11.48 19.08 22.60
CA ALA A 480 11.56 20.45 22.10
C ALA A 480 12.78 20.72 21.20
N LYS A 481 13.88 19.98 21.37
CA LYS A 481 15.20 20.37 20.81
C LYS A 481 15.71 19.45 19.70
N PHE A 482 15.78 18.14 19.92
CA PHE A 482 16.56 17.25 19.05
C PHE A 482 15.93 15.89 18.73
N LEU A 483 14.90 15.46 19.47
CA LEU A 483 14.35 14.11 19.31
C LEU A 483 13.71 13.90 17.92
N SER A 484 13.00 14.90 17.42
CA SER A 484 12.44 14.91 16.06
C SER A 484 13.55 14.85 14.99
N TYR A 485 14.68 15.49 15.23
CA TYR A 485 15.85 15.41 14.36
C TYR A 485 16.42 13.99 14.33
N TYR A 486 16.56 13.34 15.49
CA TYR A 486 17.11 11.98 15.60
C TYR A 486 16.24 10.97 14.87
N VAL A 487 14.91 11.07 15.04
CA VAL A 487 13.96 10.20 14.32
C VAL A 487 13.98 10.47 12.82
N LYS A 488 14.05 11.75 12.41
CA LYS A 488 14.07 12.15 10.99
C LYS A 488 15.33 11.68 10.26
N HIS A 489 16.47 11.62 10.94
CA HIS A 489 17.76 11.23 10.34
C HIS A 489 18.14 9.78 10.65
N GLY A 490 17.21 8.98 11.20
CA GLY A 490 17.42 7.55 11.43
C GLY A 490 18.42 7.21 12.54
N VAL A 491 18.78 8.17 13.39
CA VAL A 491 19.56 7.91 14.61
C VAL A 491 18.74 7.06 15.59
N LEU A 492 17.43 7.31 15.64
CA LEU A 492 16.45 6.47 16.34
C LEU A 492 15.35 6.06 15.36
N GLU A 493 14.91 4.80 15.40
CA GLU A 493 13.81 4.31 14.53
C GLU A 493 12.48 5.02 14.86
N LYS A 494 12.23 5.22 16.15
CA LYS A 494 11.02 5.84 16.72
C LYS A 494 11.37 6.67 17.96
N ASP A 495 10.43 7.52 18.35
CA ASP A 495 10.50 8.20 19.64
C ASP A 495 10.40 7.15 20.76
N PRO A 496 11.43 7.02 21.63
CA PRO A 496 11.49 6.01 22.68
C PRO A 496 10.51 6.28 23.85
N PHE A 497 9.82 7.42 23.86
CA PHE A 497 8.74 7.75 24.79
C PHE A 497 7.34 7.43 24.23
N GLU A 498 7.23 7.17 22.93
CA GLU A 498 5.99 6.73 22.28
C GLU A 498 5.96 5.20 22.09
N THR A 499 7.08 4.63 21.64
CA THR A 499 7.26 3.19 21.46
C THR A 499 8.46 2.74 22.28
N LEU A 500 8.27 1.72 23.11
CA LEU A 500 9.32 1.17 23.96
C LEU A 500 10.55 0.76 23.13
N ASP A 501 11.72 1.27 23.53
CA ASP A 501 13.01 0.75 23.10
C ASP A 501 13.20 -0.68 23.66
N GLN A 502 13.09 -1.67 22.80
CA GLN A 502 13.15 -3.08 23.20
C GLN A 502 14.58 -3.61 23.43
N GLU A 503 15.60 -2.89 22.95
CA GLU A 503 17.00 -3.31 23.03
C GLU A 503 17.68 -2.75 24.28
N GLY A 504 17.42 -1.51 24.67
CA GLY A 504 17.94 -0.91 25.89
C GLY A 504 16.95 -1.01 27.06
N VAL A 505 15.88 -0.21 27.04
CA VAL A 505 14.89 -0.15 28.13
C VAL A 505 14.21 -1.52 28.33
N GLY A 506 13.88 -2.19 27.23
CA GLY A 506 13.31 -3.53 27.23
C GLY A 506 14.21 -4.56 27.92
N GLU A 507 15.54 -4.45 27.80
CA GLU A 507 16.47 -5.35 28.48
C GLU A 507 16.41 -5.19 30.01
N LEU A 508 16.29 -3.96 30.49
CA LEU A 508 16.07 -3.70 31.92
C LEU A 508 14.73 -4.28 32.40
N VAL A 509 13.67 -4.19 31.59
CA VAL A 509 12.38 -4.81 31.90
C VAL A 509 12.51 -6.34 31.97
N ARG A 510 13.15 -6.98 30.98
CA ARG A 510 13.39 -8.45 30.98
C ARG A 510 14.14 -8.88 32.24
N LEU A 511 15.23 -8.17 32.57
CA LEU A 511 16.07 -8.47 33.72
C LEU A 511 15.30 -8.34 35.03
N ALA A 512 14.47 -7.30 35.17
CA ALA A 512 13.66 -7.08 36.35
C ALA A 512 12.58 -8.16 36.52
N VAL A 513 11.95 -8.58 35.42
CA VAL A 513 10.98 -9.70 35.41
C VAL A 513 11.64 -11.00 35.85
N GLU A 514 12.80 -11.33 35.26
CA GLU A 514 13.56 -12.54 35.57
C GLU A 514 13.94 -12.58 37.06
N ARG A 515 14.61 -11.52 37.55
CA ARG A 515 15.10 -11.45 38.94
C ARG A 515 13.96 -11.37 39.95
N GLY A 516 12.91 -10.62 39.64
CA GLY A 516 11.71 -10.51 40.48
C GLY A 516 11.03 -11.87 40.66
N ARG A 517 10.82 -12.61 39.56
CA ARG A 517 10.23 -13.96 39.60
C ARG A 517 11.14 -15.01 40.25
N ALA A 518 12.45 -14.89 40.09
CA ALA A 518 13.40 -15.77 40.78
C ALA A 518 13.27 -15.67 42.31
N THR A 519 12.92 -14.49 42.82
CA THR A 519 12.75 -14.26 44.27
C THR A 519 11.31 -14.51 44.73
N ARG A 520 10.32 -14.03 43.98
CA ARG A 520 8.89 -14.21 44.25
C ARG A 520 8.20 -14.73 42.98
N PRO A 521 8.06 -16.06 42.79
CA PRO A 521 7.56 -16.64 41.54
C PRO A 521 6.15 -16.17 41.11
N LYS A 522 5.31 -15.75 42.07
CA LYS A 522 3.95 -15.25 41.86
C LYS A 522 3.82 -13.73 41.93
N ILE A 523 4.94 -12.98 41.87
CA ILE A 523 4.89 -11.51 41.88
C ILE A 523 4.05 -10.99 40.71
N GLU A 524 3.17 -10.03 40.98
CA GLU A 524 2.39 -9.40 39.92
C GLU A 524 3.25 -8.36 39.20
N LEU A 525 3.32 -8.44 37.88
CA LEU A 525 4.16 -7.53 37.07
C LEU A 525 3.26 -6.84 36.07
N GLY A 526 3.23 -5.52 36.09
CA GLY A 526 2.50 -4.72 35.11
C GLY A 526 3.27 -3.48 34.71
N ILE A 527 2.71 -2.74 33.77
CA ILE A 527 3.28 -1.50 33.21
C ILE A 527 2.26 -0.39 33.35
N CYS A 528 2.72 0.82 33.65
CA CYS A 528 1.92 2.04 33.57
C CYS A 528 2.62 3.08 32.69
N GLY A 529 1.82 3.91 32.02
CA GLY A 529 2.31 5.02 31.20
C GLY A 529 1.99 4.87 29.72
N GLU A 530 2.64 5.69 28.89
CA GLU A 530 2.31 5.82 27.47
C GLU A 530 2.48 4.51 26.70
N HIS A 531 3.57 3.78 26.98
CA HIS A 531 3.88 2.49 26.36
C HIS A 531 2.83 1.40 26.66
N GLY A 532 2.07 1.53 27.76
CA GLY A 532 0.98 0.61 28.09
C GLY A 532 -0.20 0.68 27.10
N GLY A 533 -0.24 1.72 26.25
CA GLY A 533 -1.24 1.88 25.18
C GLY A 533 -0.65 1.76 23.77
N ASP A 534 0.65 1.51 23.61
CA ASP A 534 1.30 1.36 22.30
C ASP A 534 1.32 -0.13 21.87
N PRO A 535 0.76 -0.50 20.69
CA PRO A 535 0.66 -1.90 20.28
C PRO A 535 1.99 -2.65 20.17
N ARG A 536 3.07 -1.99 19.71
CA ARG A 536 4.39 -2.64 19.58
C ARG A 536 5.01 -2.89 20.95
N SER A 537 4.80 -1.99 21.90
CA SER A 537 5.22 -2.12 23.29
C SER A 537 4.42 -3.20 24.03
N ILE A 538 3.09 -3.24 23.85
CA ILE A 538 2.22 -4.28 24.42
C ILE A 538 2.63 -5.67 23.93
N GLU A 539 2.95 -5.82 22.63
CA GLU A 539 3.45 -7.09 22.11
C GLU A 539 4.74 -7.53 22.80
N PHE A 540 5.63 -6.59 23.13
CA PHE A 540 6.83 -6.88 23.92
C PHE A 540 6.49 -7.29 25.36
N PHE A 541 5.60 -6.55 26.03
CA PHE A 541 5.21 -6.86 27.41
C PHE A 541 4.53 -8.22 27.54
N GLU A 542 3.71 -8.60 26.56
CA GLU A 542 3.12 -9.94 26.45
C GLU A 542 4.22 -11.01 26.31
N LYS A 543 5.22 -10.78 25.44
CA LYS A 543 6.37 -11.71 25.25
C LYS A 543 7.20 -11.89 26.52
N VAL A 544 7.42 -10.83 27.29
CA VAL A 544 8.12 -10.87 28.58
C VAL A 544 7.25 -11.47 29.68
N GLY A 545 5.94 -11.58 29.44
CA GLY A 545 4.97 -12.20 30.32
C GLY A 545 4.52 -11.28 31.45
N LEU A 546 4.39 -9.97 31.22
CA LEU A 546 3.69 -9.10 32.17
C LEU A 546 2.23 -9.55 32.31
N LYS A 547 1.65 -9.36 33.50
CA LYS A 547 0.28 -9.74 33.83
C LYS A 547 -0.75 -8.74 33.30
N TYR A 548 -0.42 -7.45 33.28
CA TYR A 548 -1.33 -6.41 32.82
C TYR A 548 -0.57 -5.22 32.22
N VAL A 549 -1.29 -4.47 31.39
CA VAL A 549 -0.89 -3.14 30.93
C VAL A 549 -1.90 -2.11 31.43
N SER A 550 -1.42 -0.92 31.82
CA SER A 550 -2.24 0.20 32.25
C SER A 550 -1.95 1.42 31.38
N CYS A 551 -3.00 1.97 30.79
CA CYS A 551 -2.94 3.09 29.85
C CYS A 551 -4.08 4.08 30.10
N SER A 552 -4.04 5.23 29.41
CA SER A 552 -5.13 6.21 29.49
C SER A 552 -6.48 5.62 29.05
N PRO A 553 -7.62 6.13 29.56
CA PRO A 553 -8.95 5.58 29.28
C PRO A 553 -9.24 5.42 27.78
N MET A 554 -8.85 6.41 26.97
CA MET A 554 -9.07 6.40 25.52
C MET A 554 -8.27 5.31 24.79
N ARG A 555 -7.15 4.83 25.38
CA ARG A 555 -6.32 3.78 24.78
C ARG A 555 -6.68 2.37 25.25
N VAL A 556 -7.60 2.21 26.20
CA VAL A 556 -7.95 0.89 26.75
C VAL A 556 -8.41 -0.09 25.67
N MET A 557 -9.24 0.35 24.73
CA MET A 557 -9.72 -0.51 23.64
C MET A 557 -8.60 -0.96 22.70
N ILE A 558 -7.65 -0.06 22.42
CA ILE A 558 -6.46 -0.34 21.62
C ILE A 558 -5.57 -1.33 22.36
N ALA A 559 -5.35 -1.10 23.65
CA ALA A 559 -4.51 -1.97 24.47
C ALA A 559 -5.09 -3.39 24.56
N ARG A 560 -6.42 -3.52 24.72
CA ARG A 560 -7.11 -4.82 24.70
C ARG A 560 -6.93 -5.56 23.38
N LEU A 561 -7.12 -4.86 22.26
CA LEU A 561 -6.94 -5.45 20.93
C LEU A 561 -5.48 -5.86 20.71
N ALA A 562 -4.53 -4.99 21.04
CA ALA A 562 -3.10 -5.26 20.91
C ALA A 562 -2.65 -6.45 21.77
N ALA A 563 -3.13 -6.55 23.01
CA ALA A 563 -2.85 -7.69 23.89
C ALA A 563 -3.42 -9.00 23.31
N ALA A 564 -4.66 -8.99 22.81
CA ALA A 564 -5.24 -10.16 22.15
C ALA A 564 -4.43 -10.59 20.92
N GLN A 565 -4.06 -9.63 20.06
CA GLN A 565 -3.21 -9.90 18.88
C GLN A 565 -1.82 -10.42 19.27
N ALA A 566 -1.21 -9.88 20.32
CA ALA A 566 0.08 -10.34 20.83
C ALA A 566 0.01 -11.78 21.34
N ALA A 567 -1.02 -12.12 22.13
CA ALA A 567 -1.26 -13.48 22.62
C ALA A 567 -1.46 -14.47 21.45
N LEU A 568 -2.22 -14.07 20.42
CA LEU A 568 -2.42 -14.88 19.21
C LEU A 568 -1.14 -15.12 18.43
N LYS A 569 -0.29 -14.09 18.27
CA LYS A 569 1.03 -14.21 17.63
C LYS A 569 1.95 -15.17 18.41
N LEU A 570 1.99 -15.03 19.74
CA LEU A 570 2.77 -15.91 20.61
C LEU A 570 2.34 -17.37 20.50
N LYS A 571 1.03 -17.63 20.52
CA LYS A 571 0.48 -18.98 20.36
C LYS A 571 0.88 -19.63 19.04
N LYS A 572 1.01 -18.86 17.95
CA LYS A 572 1.49 -19.34 16.65
C LYS A 572 3.01 -19.57 16.60
N SER A 573 3.80 -18.83 17.38
CA SER A 573 5.26 -18.96 17.41
C SER A 573 5.78 -20.04 18.37
N SER A 574 4.98 -20.45 19.36
CA SER A 574 5.32 -21.56 20.24
C SER A 574 5.21 -22.89 19.48
N PRO A 575 6.25 -23.75 19.47
CA PRO A 575 6.13 -25.07 18.86
C PRO A 575 4.99 -25.82 19.54
N VAL A 576 4.08 -26.39 18.74
CA VAL A 576 3.05 -27.31 19.24
C VAL A 576 3.77 -28.44 19.97
N PRO A 577 3.56 -28.64 21.29
CA PRO A 577 4.07 -29.81 21.96
C PRO A 577 3.31 -31.02 21.41
N GLY A 578 3.94 -31.77 20.51
CA GLY A 578 3.41 -33.00 19.92
C GLY A 578 2.58 -32.81 18.65
N ALA A 579 3.25 -32.77 17.50
CA ALA A 579 2.75 -33.24 16.22
C ALA A 579 3.86 -34.04 15.53
#